data_AF-A0A7S3RPF2-F1
#
_entry.id   AF-A0A7S3RPF2-F1
#
_cell.length_a   1.000
_cell.length_b   1.000
_cell.length_c   1.000
_cell.angle_alpha   90.00
_cell.angle_beta   90.00
_cell.angle_gamma   90.00
#
_symmetry.space_group_name_H-M   'P 1'
#
loop_
_entity.id
_entity.type
_entity.pdbx_description
1 polymer ?
#
loop_
_entity_poly.entity_id
_entity_poly.type
_entity_poly.pdbx_seq_one_letter_code
_entity_poly.pdbx_strand_id
1 'polypeptide(L)'
;ILAQAQLRSSATRRAHPAPLAPRPPLPRAAATQVAMASQTHVVFMNFDATGHINPTLSVVAGLVKRDCKVTYFVDKVMREVVEAAGAEWRPFRAPGSDRTGLLYGLDDAGTRELVPEGEDTGKLLGVCMYDAREVLPALIEDLRALAPAPAVIVHDIFVAAAQAAAHVLRCPAVGFVPHPGP
;
A
#
# COMPACT_ATOMS: atom_id res chain seq x y z
N ILE A 1 59.57 -21.45 -32.43
CA ILE A 1 60.19 -20.89 -31.21
C ILE A 1 59.09 -20.10 -30.49
N LEU A 2 58.36 -20.78 -29.59
CA LEU A 2 58.10 -20.41 -28.18
C LEU A 2 57.58 -18.97 -27.99
N ALA A 3 56.48 -18.67 -27.28
CA ALA A 3 55.82 -19.39 -26.18
C ALA A 3 54.35 -18.93 -26.02
N GLN A 4 53.50 -19.85 -25.57
CA GLN A 4 52.15 -19.58 -25.07
C GLN A 4 52.23 -18.90 -23.69
N ALA A 5 51.61 -17.73 -23.52
CA ALA A 5 51.38 -17.12 -22.22
C ALA A 5 49.94 -17.39 -21.77
N GLN A 6 49.79 -18.29 -20.80
CA GLN A 6 48.52 -18.55 -20.12
C GLN A 6 48.16 -17.36 -19.22
N LEU A 7 47.14 -16.59 -19.60
CA LEU A 7 46.48 -15.64 -18.71
C LEU A 7 45.56 -16.41 -17.75
N ARG A 8 46.03 -16.65 -16.52
CA ARG A 8 45.19 -17.17 -15.43
C ARG A 8 44.31 -16.03 -14.91
N SER A 9 43.01 -16.16 -15.15
CA SER A 9 41.95 -15.38 -14.52
C SER A 9 41.93 -15.64 -13.01
N SER A 10 42.33 -14.66 -12.21
CA SER A 10 42.13 -14.66 -10.76
C SER A 10 40.78 -14.00 -10.43
N ALA A 11 39.69 -14.69 -10.73
CA ALA A 11 38.37 -14.33 -10.23
C ALA A 11 38.25 -14.76 -8.77
N THR A 12 38.51 -13.84 -7.85
CA THR A 12 38.07 -13.97 -6.45
C THR A 12 36.54 -14.03 -6.42
N ARG A 13 35.97 -15.25 -6.37
CA ARG A 13 34.56 -15.46 -6.03
C ARG A 13 34.32 -14.87 -4.65
N ARG A 14 33.65 -13.72 -4.59
CA ARG A 14 32.96 -13.31 -3.35
C ARG A 14 31.94 -14.39 -3.04
N ALA A 15 32.02 -14.96 -1.85
CA ALA A 15 31.02 -15.91 -1.36
C ALA A 15 29.65 -15.22 -1.37
N HIS A 16 28.66 -15.85 -1.99
CA HIS A 16 27.26 -15.46 -1.82
C HIS A 16 26.90 -15.60 -0.34
N PRO A 17 26.21 -14.62 0.28
CA PRO A 17 25.64 -14.83 1.60
C PRO A 17 24.67 -16.01 1.53
N ALA A 18 24.71 -16.86 2.55
CA ALA A 18 23.81 -17.99 2.67
C ALA A 18 22.34 -17.53 2.52
N PRO A 19 21.48 -18.32 1.86
CA PRO A 19 20.06 -18.00 1.75
C PRO A 19 19.48 -17.78 3.15
N LEU A 20 18.73 -16.68 3.31
CA LEU A 20 18.02 -16.38 4.54
C LEU A 20 17.18 -17.61 4.92
N ALA A 21 17.28 -18.06 6.17
CA ALA A 21 16.43 -19.12 6.67
C ALA A 21 14.95 -18.74 6.44
N PRO A 22 14.09 -19.70 6.06
CA PRO A 22 12.66 -19.42 5.89
C PRO A 22 12.11 -18.81 7.18
N ARG A 23 11.43 -17.67 7.04
CA ARG A 23 10.75 -17.02 8.17
C ARG A 23 9.81 -18.05 8.81
N PRO A 24 9.82 -18.19 10.15
CA PRO A 24 8.84 -19.03 10.81
C PRO A 24 7.43 -18.56 10.42
N PRO A 25 6.48 -19.50 10.22
CA PRO A 25 5.10 -19.12 9.94
C PRO A 25 4.60 -18.19 11.05
N LEU A 26 3.94 -17.11 10.65
CA LEU A 26 3.28 -16.21 11.60
C LEU A 26 2.42 -17.06 12.54
N PRO A 27 2.49 -16.84 13.87
CA PRO A 27 1.62 -17.57 14.79
C PRO A 27 0.18 -17.34 14.36
N ARG A 28 -0.49 -18.42 13.95
CA ARG A 28 -1.91 -18.43 13.67
C ARG A 28 -2.58 -18.01 14.97
N ALA A 29 -3.19 -16.82 14.98
CA ALA A 29 -3.82 -16.27 16.18
C ALA A 29 -4.70 -17.36 16.79
N ALA A 30 -4.33 -17.81 17.98
CA ALA A 30 -5.09 -18.79 18.73
C ALA A 30 -6.48 -18.19 18.96
N ALA A 31 -7.52 -18.90 18.51
CA ALA A 31 -8.89 -18.53 18.75
C ALA A 31 -9.16 -18.65 20.26
N THR A 32 -9.09 -17.54 20.97
CA THR A 32 -9.50 -17.45 22.38
C THR A 32 -10.82 -16.69 22.45
N GLN A 33 -11.89 -17.48 22.50
CA GLN A 33 -13.05 -17.34 23.38
C GLN A 33 -13.79 -15.98 23.43
N VAL A 34 -14.98 -15.98 22.80
CA VAL A 34 -16.16 -15.09 22.98
C VAL A 34 -15.89 -13.76 23.69
N ALA A 35 -15.22 -12.83 22.99
CA ALA A 35 -15.49 -11.42 23.19
C ALA A 35 -16.86 -11.12 22.55
N MET A 36 -17.66 -10.22 23.14
CA MET A 36 -18.78 -9.57 22.42
C MET A 36 -18.31 -9.32 20.99
N ALA A 37 -18.98 -9.88 19.98
CA ALA A 37 -18.46 -9.88 18.62
C ALA A 37 -18.25 -8.44 18.15
N SER A 38 -17.03 -7.93 18.31
CA SER A 38 -16.70 -6.58 17.88
C SER A 38 -16.81 -6.60 16.36
N GLN A 39 -17.61 -5.70 15.83
CA GLN A 39 -17.83 -5.55 14.40
C GLN A 39 -16.49 -5.63 13.65
N THR A 40 -16.38 -6.51 12.66
CA THR A 40 -15.12 -6.67 11.91
C THR A 40 -14.85 -5.39 11.13
N HIS A 41 -13.68 -4.78 11.31
CA HIS A 41 -13.31 -3.54 10.62
C HIS A 41 -12.35 -3.81 9.46
N VAL A 42 -12.81 -3.54 8.24
CA VAL A 42 -12.02 -3.66 7.00
C VAL A 42 -11.66 -2.26 6.51
N VAL A 43 -10.38 -2.01 6.25
CA VAL A 43 -9.93 -0.73 5.69
C VAL A 43 -9.62 -0.90 4.21
N PHE A 44 -10.18 -0.04 3.36
CA PHE A 44 -9.83 0.09 1.95
C PHE A 44 -8.92 1.29 1.73
N MET A 45 -7.95 1.16 0.82
CA MET A 45 -7.05 2.24 0.42
C MET A 45 -6.92 2.26 -1.10
N ASN A 46 -7.25 3.39 -1.72
CA ASN A 46 -7.24 3.54 -3.18
C ASN A 46 -6.91 4.99 -3.60
N PHE A 47 -6.73 5.22 -4.90
CA PHE A 47 -6.59 6.56 -5.48
C PHE A 47 -7.78 6.86 -6.40
N ASP A 48 -7.95 8.11 -6.81
CA ASP A 48 -9.14 8.64 -7.48
C ASP A 48 -9.24 8.31 -8.98
N ALA A 49 -8.98 7.06 -9.33
CA ALA A 49 -9.22 6.52 -10.66
C ALA A 49 -10.44 5.60 -10.67
N THR A 50 -11.45 5.93 -11.47
CA THR A 50 -12.71 5.17 -11.55
C THR A 50 -12.50 3.69 -11.90
N GLY A 51 -11.53 3.38 -12.77
CA GLY A 51 -11.16 1.99 -13.11
C GLY A 51 -10.65 1.16 -11.93
N HIS A 52 -10.11 1.82 -10.90
CA HIS A 52 -9.62 1.19 -9.67
C HIS A 52 -10.68 1.19 -8.57
N ILE A 53 -11.51 2.23 -8.50
CA ILE A 53 -12.56 2.37 -7.47
C ILE A 53 -13.74 1.44 -7.75
N ASN A 54 -14.29 1.46 -8.97
CA ASN A 54 -15.55 0.80 -9.29
C ASN A 54 -15.58 -0.70 -8.94
N PRO A 55 -14.50 -1.49 -9.21
CA PRO A 55 -14.47 -2.91 -8.84
C PRO A 55 -14.56 -3.15 -7.32
N THR A 56 -14.15 -2.19 -6.49
CA THR A 56 -14.16 -2.33 -5.03
C THR A 56 -15.53 -2.08 -4.41
N LEU A 57 -16.39 -1.27 -5.06
CA LEU A 57 -17.65 -0.80 -4.47
C LEU A 57 -18.63 -1.94 -4.16
N SER A 58 -18.72 -2.95 -5.02
CA SER A 58 -19.58 -4.12 -4.79
C SER A 58 -19.07 -4.98 -3.62
N VAL A 59 -17.74 -5.05 -3.44
CA VAL A 59 -17.11 -5.74 -2.31
C VAL A 59 -17.38 -4.99 -1.02
N VAL A 60 -17.22 -3.66 -1.01
CA VAL A 60 -17.55 -2.79 0.12
C VAL A 60 -19.01 -2.98 0.53
N ALA A 61 -19.95 -2.84 -0.40
CA ALA A 61 -21.39 -3.04 -0.12
C ALA A 61 -21.69 -4.45 0.40
N GLY A 62 -21.00 -5.47 -0.12
CA GLY A 62 -21.11 -6.84 0.36
C GLY A 62 -20.55 -7.07 1.77
N LEU A 63 -19.51 -6.34 2.19
CA LEU A 63 -18.96 -6.38 3.54
C LEU A 63 -19.89 -5.68 4.53
N VAL A 64 -20.39 -4.50 4.17
CA VAL A 64 -21.36 -3.74 4.99
C VAL A 64 -22.63 -4.56 5.24
N LYS A 65 -23.16 -5.24 4.21
CA LYS A 65 -24.31 -6.16 4.34
C LYS A 65 -24.07 -7.33 5.30
N ARG A 66 -22.80 -7.67 5.58
CA ARG A 66 -22.40 -8.73 6.52
C ARG A 66 -22.01 -8.16 7.89
N ASP A 67 -22.47 -6.95 8.20
CA ASP A 67 -22.20 -6.25 9.45
C ASP A 67 -20.69 -6.04 9.70
N CYS A 68 -19.93 -5.77 8.64
CA CYS A 68 -18.56 -5.28 8.77
C CYS A 68 -18.55 -3.75 8.76
N LYS A 69 -17.74 -3.14 9.63
CA LYS A 69 -17.36 -1.73 9.48
C LYS A 69 -16.38 -1.63 8.31
N VAL A 70 -16.60 -0.67 7.42
CA VAL A 70 -15.67 -0.38 6.32
C VAL A 70 -15.24 1.07 6.40
N THR A 71 -13.94 1.32 6.49
CA THR A 71 -13.36 2.66 6.31
C THR A 71 -12.61 2.69 4.98
N TYR A 72 -12.78 3.76 4.21
CA TYR A 72 -12.21 3.89 2.87
C TYR A 72 -11.36 5.14 2.76
N PHE A 73 -10.05 4.94 2.60
CA PHE A 73 -9.09 6.00 2.30
C PHE A 73 -9.02 6.25 0.80
N VAL A 74 -9.42 7.43 0.37
CA VAL A 74 -9.39 7.89 -1.03
C VAL A 74 -9.51 9.41 -1.06
N ASP A 75 -9.18 10.03 -2.19
CA ASP A 75 -9.40 11.46 -2.37
C ASP A 75 -10.86 11.88 -2.10
N LYS A 76 -11.03 13.12 -1.63
CA LYS A 76 -12.34 13.71 -1.33
C LYS A 76 -13.30 13.71 -2.53
N VAL A 77 -12.79 13.76 -3.76
CA VAL A 77 -13.63 13.71 -4.97
C VAL A 77 -14.43 12.39 -5.08
N MET A 78 -13.94 11.31 -4.47
CA MET A 78 -14.60 10.00 -4.45
C MET A 78 -15.42 9.76 -3.19
N ARG A 79 -15.52 10.74 -2.28
CA ARG A 79 -16.21 10.59 -0.99
C ARG A 79 -17.65 10.10 -1.15
N GLU A 80 -18.45 10.80 -1.95
CA GLU A 80 -19.86 10.47 -2.14
C GLU A 80 -20.04 9.06 -2.72
N VAL A 81 -19.14 8.65 -3.62
CA VAL A 81 -19.17 7.33 -4.27
C VAL A 81 -18.93 6.21 -3.25
N VAL A 82 -17.92 6.36 -2.37
CA VAL A 82 -17.60 5.31 -1.39
C VAL A 82 -18.56 5.31 -0.21
N GLU A 83 -19.08 6.48 0.21
CA GLU A 83 -20.12 6.58 1.24
C GLU A 83 -21.44 5.96 0.74
N ALA A 84 -21.80 6.14 -0.54
CA ALA A 84 -22.96 5.49 -1.14
C ALA A 84 -22.86 3.95 -1.16
N ALA A 85 -21.64 3.39 -1.19
CA ALA A 85 -21.40 1.96 -1.03
C ALA A 85 -21.48 1.48 0.44
N GLY A 86 -21.54 2.41 1.39
CA GLY A 86 -21.68 2.14 2.83
C GLY A 86 -20.39 2.25 3.64
N ALA A 87 -19.30 2.77 3.08
CA ALA A 87 -18.05 2.98 3.82
C ALA A 87 -17.98 4.33 4.52
N GLU A 88 -17.23 4.41 5.63
CA GLU A 88 -16.79 5.66 6.27
C GLU A 88 -15.59 6.22 5.47
N TRP A 89 -15.77 7.34 4.78
CA TRP A 89 -14.68 7.97 4.02
C TRP A 89 -13.62 8.58 4.93
N ARG A 90 -12.35 8.47 4.53
CA ARG A 90 -11.19 9.15 5.13
C ARG A 90 -10.25 9.69 4.04
N PRO A 91 -9.61 10.85 4.25
CA PRO A 91 -8.58 11.35 3.34
C PRO A 91 -7.23 10.69 3.63
N PHE A 92 -6.34 10.68 2.64
CA PHE A 92 -4.91 10.63 2.91
C PHE A 92 -4.43 12.01 3.37
N ARG A 93 -3.68 12.06 4.47
CA ARG A 93 -3.06 13.31 4.94
C ARG A 93 -1.58 13.32 4.57
N ALA A 94 -1.13 14.38 3.91
CA ALA A 94 0.28 14.71 3.74
C ALA A 94 0.59 15.96 4.58
N PRO A 95 1.49 15.90 5.58
CA PRO A 95 1.84 17.06 6.38
C PRO A 95 2.26 18.26 5.53
N GLY A 96 1.70 19.45 5.82
CA GLY A 96 1.99 20.67 5.04
C GLY A 96 1.30 20.75 3.68
N SER A 97 0.33 19.88 3.40
CA SER A 97 -0.41 19.84 2.15
C SER A 97 -1.91 19.69 2.40
N ASP A 98 -2.73 20.35 1.57
CA ASP A 98 -4.20 20.20 1.57
C ASP A 98 -4.68 19.03 0.69
N ARG A 99 -3.75 18.22 0.16
CA ARG A 99 -4.07 17.02 -0.62
C ARG A 99 -4.81 16.02 0.26
N THR A 100 -5.83 15.39 -0.32
CA THR A 100 -6.65 14.35 0.33
C THR A 100 -6.49 12.97 -0.31
N GLY A 101 -5.76 12.88 -1.42
CA GLY A 101 -5.55 11.68 -2.22
C GLY A 101 -4.08 11.35 -2.45
N LEU A 102 -3.82 10.55 -3.49
CA LEU A 102 -2.50 10.09 -3.90
C LEU A 102 -2.36 10.22 -5.43
N LEU A 103 -1.15 10.02 -5.93
CA LEU A 103 -0.80 10.02 -7.36
C LEU A 103 -1.05 11.35 -8.08
N TYR A 104 -0.85 12.47 -7.37
CA TYR A 104 -0.89 13.82 -7.97
C TYR A 104 0.36 14.16 -8.80
N GLY A 105 1.32 13.24 -8.89
CA GLY A 105 2.64 13.49 -9.48
C GLY A 105 3.67 13.94 -8.44
N LEU A 106 4.86 14.27 -8.93
CA LEU A 106 5.96 14.79 -8.10
C LEU A 106 5.85 16.31 -7.98
N ASP A 107 6.07 16.83 -6.77
CA ASP A 107 6.33 18.27 -6.60
C ASP A 107 7.77 18.62 -7.05
N ASP A 108 8.18 19.89 -6.89
CA ASP A 108 9.52 20.34 -7.27
C ASP A 108 10.64 19.58 -6.55
N ALA A 109 10.42 19.17 -5.30
CA ALA A 109 11.41 18.44 -4.52
C ALA A 109 11.51 16.98 -4.98
N GLY A 110 10.36 16.32 -5.15
CA GLY A 110 10.28 14.98 -5.72
C GLY A 110 10.84 14.91 -7.14
N THR A 111 10.58 15.93 -7.96
CA THR A 111 11.10 16.02 -9.33
C THR A 111 12.62 16.09 -9.32
N ARG A 112 13.21 16.98 -8.52
CA ARG A 112 14.67 17.10 -8.37
C ARG A 112 15.34 15.83 -7.84
N GLU A 113 14.64 15.07 -6.99
CA GLU A 113 15.17 13.85 -6.38
C GLU A 113 15.07 12.62 -7.31
N LEU A 114 13.93 12.46 -7.98
CA LEU A 114 13.55 11.19 -8.61
C LEU A 114 13.54 11.23 -10.15
N VAL A 115 13.67 12.40 -10.77
CA VAL A 115 13.69 12.54 -12.23
C VAL A 115 15.13 12.82 -12.70
N PRO A 116 15.75 11.90 -13.45
CA PRO A 116 17.06 12.15 -14.05
C PRO A 116 17.03 13.35 -15.00
N GLU A 117 18.15 14.07 -15.11
CA GLU A 117 18.28 15.20 -16.01
C GLU A 117 18.02 14.77 -17.47
N GLY A 118 17.05 15.42 -18.12
CA GLY A 118 16.64 15.12 -19.50
C GLY A 118 15.54 14.07 -19.65
N GLU A 119 14.98 13.53 -18.56
CA GLU A 119 13.77 12.69 -18.59
C GLU A 119 12.50 13.49 -18.29
N ASP A 120 11.39 13.12 -18.93
CA ASP A 120 10.08 13.71 -18.68
C ASP A 120 9.36 12.90 -17.59
N THR A 121 9.06 13.57 -16.47
CA THR A 121 8.30 13.15 -15.28
C THR A 121 8.53 11.74 -14.71
N GLY A 122 8.74 11.67 -13.38
CA GLY A 122 9.08 10.45 -12.66
C GLY A 122 8.19 9.25 -12.99
N LYS A 123 8.82 8.13 -13.36
CA LYS A 123 8.16 6.84 -13.65
C LYS A 123 7.09 6.58 -12.58
N LEU A 124 5.92 6.06 -12.99
CA LEU A 124 4.77 5.79 -12.11
C LEU A 124 5.16 5.22 -10.73
N LEU A 125 6.11 4.27 -10.70
CA LEU A 125 6.64 3.71 -9.47
C LEU A 125 7.29 4.75 -8.53
N GLY A 126 8.04 5.71 -9.06
CA GLY A 126 8.65 6.81 -8.32
C GLY A 126 7.60 7.71 -7.67
N VAL A 127 6.52 8.04 -8.37
CA VAL A 127 5.39 8.79 -7.80
C VAL A 127 4.76 8.03 -6.63
N CYS A 128 4.50 6.72 -6.80
CA CYS A 128 3.94 5.90 -5.72
C CYS A 128 4.82 5.89 -4.47
N MET A 129 6.15 5.79 -4.65
CA MET A 129 7.10 5.78 -3.53
C MET A 129 7.23 7.16 -2.86
N TYR A 130 7.19 8.23 -3.66
CA TYR A 130 7.18 9.60 -3.16
C TYR A 130 5.96 9.85 -2.28
N ASP A 131 4.76 9.61 -2.81
CA ASP A 131 3.53 9.78 -2.03
C ASP A 131 3.50 8.91 -0.79
N ALA A 132 4.01 7.67 -0.88
CA ALA A 132 4.10 6.80 0.29
C ALA A 132 4.97 7.40 1.40
N ARG A 133 6.11 8.00 1.06
CA ARG A 133 6.96 8.70 2.04
C ARG A 133 6.20 9.86 2.71
N GLU A 134 5.48 10.63 1.93
CA GLU A 134 4.78 11.83 2.41
C GLU A 134 3.60 11.49 3.34
N VAL A 135 2.81 10.47 3.00
CA VAL A 135 1.56 10.18 3.75
C VAL A 135 1.73 9.17 4.87
N LEU A 136 2.75 8.31 4.84
CA LEU A 136 2.86 7.16 5.74
C LEU A 136 2.83 7.53 7.24
N PRO A 137 3.51 8.58 7.73
CA PRO A 137 3.47 8.92 9.15
C PRO A 137 2.05 9.25 9.63
N ALA A 138 1.35 10.13 8.92
CA ALA A 138 -0.01 10.53 9.25
C ALA A 138 -1.02 9.38 9.06
N LEU A 139 -0.82 8.54 8.03
CA LEU A 139 -1.62 7.35 7.79
C LEU A 139 -1.54 6.36 8.96
N ILE A 140 -0.35 6.14 9.54
CA ILE A 140 -0.18 5.26 10.70
C ILE A 140 -0.92 5.81 11.92
N GLU A 141 -0.89 7.13 12.15
CA GLU A 141 -1.65 7.78 13.21
C GLU A 141 -3.16 7.59 13.02
N ASP A 142 -3.64 7.87 11.79
CA ASP A 142 -5.06 7.76 11.46
C ASP A 142 -5.58 6.34 11.65
N LEU A 143 -4.81 5.33 11.20
CA LEU A 143 -5.16 3.92 11.36
C LEU A 143 -5.16 3.47 12.83
N ARG A 144 -4.25 3.99 13.67
CA ARG A 144 -4.25 3.71 15.13
C ARG A 144 -5.43 4.33 15.84
N ALA A 145 -5.93 5.46 15.34
CA ALA A 145 -7.09 6.14 15.90
C ALA A 145 -8.43 5.49 15.51
N LEU A 146 -8.43 4.51 14.57
CA LEU A 146 -9.64 3.81 14.19
C LEU A 146 -10.13 2.85 15.28
N ALA A 147 -11.45 2.84 15.48
CA ALA A 147 -12.14 1.90 16.35
C ALA A 147 -13.33 1.24 15.61
N PRO A 148 -13.47 -0.09 15.66
CA PRO A 148 -12.48 -1.08 16.12
C PRO A 148 -11.15 -1.00 15.36
N ALA A 149 -10.09 -1.62 15.88
CA ALA A 149 -8.82 -1.66 15.16
C ALA A 149 -8.99 -2.42 13.81
N PRO A 150 -8.29 -2.01 12.74
CA PRO A 150 -8.40 -2.70 11.45
C PRO A 150 -8.03 -4.18 11.55
N ALA A 151 -8.95 -5.06 11.14
CA ALA A 151 -8.72 -6.50 11.05
C ALA A 151 -7.94 -6.89 9.79
N VAL A 152 -8.07 -6.11 8.72
CA VAL A 152 -7.34 -6.25 7.45
C VAL A 152 -7.33 -4.92 6.70
N ILE A 153 -6.22 -4.65 6.00
CA ILE A 153 -6.08 -3.55 5.04
C ILE A 153 -6.17 -4.14 3.62
N VAL A 154 -7.19 -3.75 2.87
CA VAL A 154 -7.33 -4.02 1.44
C VAL A 154 -6.83 -2.79 0.70
N HIS A 155 -5.91 -2.95 -0.24
CA HIS A 155 -5.29 -1.80 -0.89
C HIS A 155 -5.10 -2.01 -2.38
N ASP A 156 -5.23 -0.93 -3.15
CA ASP A 156 -4.83 -0.93 -4.55
C ASP A 156 -3.30 -1.12 -4.67
N ILE A 157 -2.88 -1.72 -5.80
CA ILE A 157 -1.49 -2.02 -6.10
C ILE A 157 -0.58 -0.79 -6.18
N PHE A 158 -1.12 0.38 -6.49
CA PHE A 158 -0.35 1.62 -6.57
C PHE A 158 -0.24 2.36 -5.24
N VAL A 159 -1.01 1.95 -4.22
CA VAL A 159 -0.95 2.56 -2.88
C VAL A 159 0.17 1.93 -2.05
N ALA A 160 1.41 2.29 -2.36
CA ALA A 160 2.61 1.71 -1.74
C ALA A 160 2.65 1.90 -0.21
N ALA A 161 2.06 2.98 0.33
CA ALA A 161 1.98 3.24 1.76
C ALA A 161 1.24 2.14 2.55
N ALA A 162 0.29 1.45 1.92
CA ALA A 162 -0.58 0.49 2.59
C ALA A 162 0.18 -0.68 3.21
N GLN A 163 1.13 -1.27 2.45
CA GLN A 163 1.92 -2.40 2.93
C GLN A 163 2.85 -1.99 4.08
N ALA A 164 3.46 -0.81 3.98
CA ALA A 164 4.31 -0.28 5.05
C ALA A 164 3.51 -0.02 6.32
N ALA A 165 2.34 0.61 6.22
CA ALA A 165 1.45 0.86 7.35
C ALA A 165 0.97 -0.45 7.98
N ALA A 166 0.53 -1.42 7.16
CA ALA A 166 0.10 -2.74 7.62
C ALA A 166 1.22 -3.48 8.37
N HIS A 167 2.46 -3.41 7.86
CA HIS A 167 3.63 -3.99 8.52
C HIS A 167 3.86 -3.39 9.91
N VAL A 168 3.84 -2.06 10.02
CA VAL A 168 4.03 -1.35 11.31
C VAL A 168 2.93 -1.71 12.30
N LEU A 169 1.69 -1.84 11.84
CA LEU A 169 0.52 -2.15 12.68
C LEU A 169 0.34 -3.64 12.94
N ARG A 170 1.14 -4.52 12.32
CA ARG A 170 0.96 -5.97 12.33
C ARG A 170 -0.45 -6.40 11.89
N CYS A 171 -1.01 -5.66 10.93
CA CYS A 171 -2.30 -5.93 10.33
C CYS A 171 -2.11 -6.72 9.02
N PRO A 172 -2.92 -7.74 8.71
CA PRO A 172 -2.91 -8.37 7.40
C PRO A 172 -3.18 -7.36 6.28
N ALA A 173 -2.47 -7.49 5.16
CA ALA A 173 -2.68 -6.69 3.95
C ALA A 173 -3.07 -7.58 2.77
N VAL A 174 -4.07 -7.16 2.01
CA VAL A 174 -4.54 -7.85 0.79
C VAL A 174 -4.51 -6.86 -0.37
N GLY A 175 -3.70 -7.15 -1.38
CA GLY A 175 -3.70 -6.37 -2.61
C GLY A 175 -4.97 -6.62 -3.42
N PHE A 176 -5.65 -5.56 -3.81
CA PHE A 176 -6.78 -5.57 -4.73
C PHE A 176 -6.26 -5.17 -6.12
N VAL A 177 -6.26 -6.12 -7.05
CA VAL A 177 -5.79 -5.90 -8.41
C VAL A 177 -7.00 -5.72 -9.32
N PRO A 178 -7.33 -4.48 -9.74
CA PRO A 178 -8.37 -4.30 -10.74
C PRO A 178 -7.83 -4.85 -12.06
N HIS A 179 -8.42 -5.95 -12.53
CA HIS A 179 -8.18 -6.41 -13.89
C HIS A 179 -9.13 -5.62 -14.80
N PRO A 180 -8.65 -4.94 -15.86
CA PRO A 180 -9.53 -4.68 -16.98
C PRO A 180 -10.05 -6.06 -17.42
N GLY A 181 -11.33 -6.18 -17.72
CA GLY A 181 -11.87 -7.46 -18.22
C GLY A 181 -11.05 -8.01 -19.39
N PRO A 182 -11.28 -9.29 -19.77
CA PRO A 182 -10.62 -9.88 -20.93
C PRO A 182 -10.76 -9.03 -22.20
#